data_AF-A0A6A9T3J0-F1
#
_entry.id   AF-A0A6A9T3J0-F1
#
_cell.length_a   1.000
_cell.length_b   1.000
_cell.length_c   1.000
_cell.angle_alpha   90.00
_cell.angle_beta   90.00
_cell.angle_gamma   90.00
#
_symmetry.space_group_name_H-M   'P 1'
#
loop_
_entity.id
_entity.type
_entity.pdbx_description
1 polymer ?
#
loop_
_entity_poly.entity_id
_entity_poly.type
_entity_poly.pdbx_seq_one_letter_code
_entity_poly.pdbx_strand_id
1 'polypeptide(L)' 'MQLELHDFEPDLSNLSEAERDAYEAVRLGDLGPREYQRDRGYSSPGTVSNLLARAERKIDGGAT' A
#
# COMPACT_ATOMS: atom_id res chain seq x y z
N MET A 1 28.22 -4.67 -10.69
CA MET A 1 27.23 -4.37 -9.65
C MET A 1 26.02 -5.21 -9.98
N GLN A 2 25.62 -6.10 -9.07
CA GLN A 2 24.43 -6.93 -9.23
C GLN A 2 23.31 -6.20 -8.47
N LEU A 3 22.24 -5.84 -9.16
CA LEU A 3 21.03 -5.31 -8.54
C LEU A 3 20.23 -6.52 -8.08
N GLU A 4 19.99 -6.63 -6.78
CA GLU A 4 19.08 -7.65 -6.24
C GLU A 4 17.65 -7.15 -6.45
N LEU A 5 16.68 -8.05 -6.66
CA LEU A 5 15.26 -7.68 -6.83
C LEU A 5 14.72 -6.83 -5.66
N HIS A 6 15.34 -6.96 -4.48
CA HIS A 6 15.09 -6.15 -3.28
C HIS A 6 15.33 -4.65 -3.50
N ASP A 7 16.22 -4.24 -4.42
CA ASP A 7 16.58 -2.83 -4.63
C ASP A 7 15.44 -2.02 -5.27
N PHE A 8 14.34 -2.68 -5.67
CA PHE A 8 13.18 -2.06 -6.30
C PHE A 8 11.90 -2.16 -5.45
N GLU A 9 11.96 -2.77 -4.25
CA GLU A 9 10.80 -2.76 -3.36
C GLU A 9 10.64 -1.37 -2.72
N PRO A 10 9.42 -0.79 -2.72
CA PRO A 10 9.19 0.50 -2.11
C PRO A 10 9.43 0.44 -0.59
N ASP A 11 10.08 1.45 -0.02
CA ASP A 11 10.23 1.56 1.43
C ASP A 11 8.88 1.83 2.10
N LEU A 12 8.34 0.81 2.75
CA LEU A 12 7.07 0.87 3.47
C LEU A 12 7.21 1.16 4.97
N SER A 13 8.43 1.47 5.45
CA SER A 13 8.70 1.67 6.88
C SER A 13 7.90 2.84 7.47
N ASN A 14 7.62 3.86 6.66
CA ASN A 14 6.89 5.07 7.05
C ASN A 14 5.36 4.96 6.94
N LEU A 15 4.85 3.81 6.51
CA LEU A 15 3.42 3.54 6.43
C LEU A 15 2.86 3.09 7.78
N SER A 16 1.63 3.52 8.09
CA SER A 16 0.87 2.87 9.16
C SER A 16 0.51 1.44 8.76
N GLU A 17 0.19 0.60 9.74
CA GLU A 17 -0.17 -0.81 9.50
C GLU A 17 -1.29 -0.95 8.46
N ALA A 18 -2.35 -0.16 8.55
CA ALA A 18 -3.47 -0.20 7.60
C ALA A 18 -3.09 0.31 6.19
N GLU A 19 -2.18 1.28 6.10
CA GLU A 19 -1.68 1.78 4.80
C GLU A 19 -0.76 0.75 4.14
N ARG A 20 0.15 0.15 4.92
CA ARG A 20 1.06 -0.91 4.46
C ARG A 20 0.29 -2.11 3.97
N ASP A 21 -0.62 -2.63 4.80
CA ASP A 21 -1.42 -3.81 4.49
C ASP A 21 -2.27 -3.60 3.23
N ALA A 22 -2.90 -2.42 3.09
CA ALA A 22 -3.65 -2.08 1.89
C ALA A 22 -2.74 -1.96 0.64
N TYR A 23 -1.57 -1.34 0.78
CA TYR A 23 -0.61 -1.18 -0.31
C TYR A 23 -0.03 -2.52 -0.76
N GLU A 24 0.41 -3.36 0.18
CA GLU A 24 0.90 -4.71 -0.10
C GLU A 24 -0.16 -5.54 -0.80
N ALA A 25 -1.39 -5.57 -0.28
CA ALA A 25 -2.46 -6.38 -0.85
C ALA A 25 -2.89 -5.93 -2.26
N VAL A 26 -2.94 -4.62 -2.52
CA VAL A 26 -3.55 -4.06 -3.74
C VAL A 26 -2.56 -3.58 -4.80
N ARG A 27 -1.36 -3.14 -4.40
CA ARG A 27 -0.32 -2.66 -5.33
C ARG A 27 0.76 -3.69 -5.58
N LEU A 28 1.16 -4.43 -4.55
CA LEU A 28 2.19 -5.47 -4.66
C LEU A 28 1.58 -6.88 -4.86
N GLY A 29 0.35 -7.08 -4.40
CA GLY A 29 -0.43 -8.29 -4.56
C GLY A 29 -1.48 -8.20 -5.66
N ASP A 30 -2.40 -9.15 -5.64
CA ASP A 30 -3.38 -9.35 -6.72
C ASP A 30 -4.79 -8.81 -6.40
N LEU A 31 -5.01 -8.27 -5.20
CA LEU A 31 -6.36 -7.87 -4.77
C LEU A 31 -6.78 -6.53 -5.37
N GLY A 32 -8.04 -6.43 -5.80
CA GLY A 32 -8.64 -5.15 -6.14
C GLY A 32 -9.06 -4.35 -4.88
N PRO A 33 -9.16 -3.00 -4.94
CA PRO A 33 -9.61 -2.20 -3.80
C PRO A 33 -10.98 -2.59 -3.23
N ARG A 34 -11.89 -3.10 -4.08
CA ARG A 34 -13.22 -3.56 -3.68
C ARG A 34 -13.20 -4.95 -3.02
N GLU A 35 -12.26 -5.79 -3.43
CA GLU A 35 -12.08 -7.13 -2.87
C GLU A 35 -11.46 -7.02 -1.49
N TYR A 36 -10.33 -6.31 -1.40
CA TYR A 36 -9.68 -5.99 -0.13
C TYR A 36 -10.62 -5.29 0.87
N GLN A 37 -11.46 -4.36 0.39
CA GLN A 37 -12.49 -3.73 1.21
C GLN A 37 -13.44 -4.73 1.85
N ARG A 38 -13.90 -5.73 1.10
CA ARG A 38 -14.84 -6.75 1.60
C ARG A 38 -14.16 -7.68 2.59
N ASP A 39 -12.94 -8.12 2.28
CA ASP A 39 -12.17 -9.05 3.11
C ASP A 39 -11.79 -8.45 4.46
N ARG A 40 -11.39 -7.16 4.47
CA ARG A 40 -11.06 -6.42 5.70
C ARG A 40 -12.27 -5.79 6.40
N GLY A 41 -13.46 -5.89 5.82
CA GLY A 41 -14.70 -5.36 6.41
C GLY A 41 -14.79 -3.84 6.47
N TYR A 42 -14.08 -3.11 5.59
CA TYR A 42 -14.19 -1.66 5.53
C TYR A 42 -15.58 -1.23 5.04
N SER A 43 -16.06 -0.08 5.52
CA SER A 43 -17.39 0.43 5.16
C SER A 43 -17.55 0.85 3.71
N SER A 44 -16.45 1.20 3.02
CA SER A 44 -16.50 1.62 1.62
C SER A 44 -15.16 1.39 0.89
N PRO A 45 -15.19 1.19 -0.44
CA PRO A 45 -13.97 1.13 -1.24
C PRO A 45 -13.17 2.43 -1.21
N GLY A 46 -13.83 3.57 -0.94
CA GLY A 46 -13.17 4.87 -0.81
C GLY A 46 -12.20 4.93 0.37
N THR A 47 -12.46 4.17 1.44
CA THR A 47 -11.52 4.02 2.57
C THR A 47 -10.20 3.42 2.09
N VAL A 48 -10.27 2.35 1.31
CA VAL A 48 -9.10 1.69 0.74
C VAL A 48 -8.37 2.63 -0.22
N SER A 49 -9.10 3.35 -1.08
CA SER A 49 -8.49 4.35 -1.97
C SER A 49 -7.75 5.46 -1.20
N ASN A 50 -8.26 5.90 -0.04
CA ASN A 50 -7.59 6.90 0.78
C ASN A 50 -6.33 6.35 1.45
N LEU A 51 -6.37 5.11 1.95
CA LEU A 51 -5.18 4.43 2.49
C LEU A 51 -4.08 4.34 1.44
N LEU A 52 -4.41 3.88 0.23
CA LEU A 52 -3.47 3.79 -0.89
C LEU A 52 -2.90 5.14 -1.28
N ALA A 53 -3.75 6.16 -1.44
CA ALA A 53 -3.28 7.50 -1.81
C ALA A 53 -2.39 8.15 -0.74
N ARG A 54 -2.55 7.79 0.54
CA ARG A 54 -1.66 8.23 1.62
C ARG A 54 -0.36 7.43 1.61
N ALA A 55 -0.43 6.12 1.37
CA ALA A 55 0.73 5.27 1.24
C ALA A 55 1.64 5.74 0.10
N GLU A 56 1.08 5.92 -1.08
CA GLU A 56 1.77 6.44 -2.27
C GLU A 56 2.43 7.79 -1.99
N ARG A 57 1.71 8.74 -1.34
CA ARG A 57 2.30 10.03 -0.96
C ARG A 57 3.47 9.93 0.00
N LYS A 58 3.48 8.94 0.90
CA LYS A 58 4.58 8.75 1.86
C LYS A 58 5.80 8.09 1.22
N ILE A 59 5.56 7.16 0.29
CA ILE A 59 6.60 6.51 -0.50
C ILE A 59 7.24 7.52 -1.46
N ASP A 60 6.43 8.22 -2.26
CA ASP A 60 6.90 9.20 -3.24
C ASP A 60 7.44 10.48 -2.60
N GLY A 61 6.84 10.88 -1.46
CA GLY A 61 7.14 12.13 -0.77
C GLY A 61 8.21 12.03 0.31
N GLY A 62 8.78 10.84 0.54
CA GLY A 62 9.90 10.60 1.45
C GLY A 62 9.71 11.22 2.83
N ALA A 63 9.03 10.50 3.73
CA ALA A 63 9.13 10.63 5.20
C ALA A 63 9.71 11.95 5.72
N THR A 64 8.85 12.92 6.05
CA THR A 64 9.27 14.11 6.82
C THR A 64 9.29 13.80 8.31
#